data_AF-A0A7V9AEE2-F1
#
_entry.id   AF-A0A7V9AEE2-F1
#
_cell.length_a   1.000
_cell.length_b   1.000
_cell.length_c   1.000
_cell.angle_alpha   90.00
_cell.angle_beta   90.00
_cell.angle_gamma   90.00
#
_symmetry.space_group_name_H-M   'P 1'
#
loop_
_entity.id
_entity.type
_entity.pdbx_description
1 polymer ?
#
loop_
_entity_poly.entity_id
_entity_poly.type
_entity_poly.pdbx_seq_one_letter_code
_entity_poly.pdbx_strand_id
1 'polypeptide(L)'
;GAGGELAGGVELDREAAERAIAGLAGELGLDPVATAEGIVRVADAEMLRALRVVTVERGVDPRRFALLPFGGAGPLHAASIAEQLDVRRILCPRASGVLSALGLAASERRRDTARTLLLSGGELTRGRITQELEALEATISEGFEQAERHAAYELRYHGQSFELAIEAGPGAEPAELRERFEAEHERRYGYRDPDSEVELVNLRLALVLGGTEPEPEAADGSLERGEREVRFGGEWTRAQVLRGEPAEGVEVEGPCVFELPEATLALPVGWRAVVDAHGTIVAERGYSRVSEPGAAD
;
A
#
# COMPACT_ATOMS: atom_id res chain seq x y z
N GLY A 1 6.74 -4.19 -34.18
CA GLY A 1 6.13 -5.53 -34.16
C GLY A 1 5.28 -5.61 -32.92
N ALA A 2 4.02 -6.01 -33.05
CA ALA A 2 3.03 -5.98 -31.99
C ALA A 2 2.90 -7.39 -31.38
N GLY A 3 3.57 -7.58 -30.25
CA GLY A 3 3.50 -8.78 -29.43
C GLY A 3 4.36 -8.52 -28.20
N GLY A 4 3.73 -8.15 -27.09
CA GLY A 4 4.42 -8.13 -25.80
C GLY A 4 4.38 -9.54 -25.24
N GLU A 5 5.53 -10.08 -24.87
CA GLU A 5 5.61 -11.36 -24.16
C GLU A 5 5.36 -11.08 -22.67
N LEU A 6 4.37 -11.78 -22.09
CA LEU A 6 4.12 -11.81 -20.66
C LEU A 6 4.84 -13.01 -20.03
N ALA A 7 4.89 -13.03 -18.69
CA ALA A 7 5.40 -14.16 -17.94
C ALA A 7 4.77 -15.49 -18.41
N GLY A 8 5.61 -16.49 -18.66
CA GLY A 8 5.19 -17.82 -19.12
C GLY A 8 5.08 -17.98 -20.65
N GLY A 9 5.64 -17.06 -21.44
CA GLY A 9 5.67 -17.17 -22.90
C GLY A 9 4.33 -16.86 -23.58
N VAL A 10 3.45 -16.11 -22.89
CA VAL A 10 2.16 -15.69 -23.44
C VAL A 10 2.39 -14.47 -24.32
N GLU A 11 2.09 -14.61 -25.61
CA GLU A 11 2.15 -13.51 -26.57
C GLU A 11 0.82 -12.76 -26.63
N LEU A 12 0.89 -11.43 -26.52
CA LEU A 12 -0.28 -10.57 -26.68
C LEU A 12 -0.65 -10.39 -28.16
N ASP A 13 -1.85 -10.81 -28.54
CA ASP A 13 -2.45 -10.53 -29.86
C ASP A 13 -3.20 -9.20 -29.83
N ARG A 14 -2.54 -8.15 -30.34
CA ARG A 14 -3.10 -6.81 -30.44
C ARG A 14 -4.35 -6.76 -31.33
N GLU A 15 -4.36 -7.48 -32.45
CA GLU A 15 -5.49 -7.43 -33.38
C GLU A 15 -6.73 -8.09 -32.77
N ALA A 16 -6.56 -9.15 -31.99
CA ALA A 16 -7.65 -9.76 -31.23
C ALA A 16 -8.24 -8.78 -30.21
N ALA A 17 -7.41 -8.04 -29.49
CA ALA A 17 -7.88 -7.01 -28.56
C ALA A 17 -8.64 -5.89 -29.29
N GLU A 18 -8.12 -5.41 -30.42
CA GLU A 18 -8.77 -4.38 -31.24
C GLU A 18 -10.13 -4.85 -31.77
N ARG A 19 -10.24 -6.10 -32.25
CA ARG A 19 -11.52 -6.68 -32.70
C ARG A 19 -12.54 -6.79 -31.56
N ALA A 20 -12.10 -7.23 -30.37
CA ALA A 20 -12.99 -7.35 -29.21
C ALA A 20 -13.54 -5.98 -28.77
N ILE A 21 -12.67 -4.97 -28.69
CA ILE A 21 -13.07 -3.60 -28.33
C ILE A 21 -13.96 -2.99 -29.41
N ALA A 22 -13.67 -3.23 -30.69
CA ALA A 22 -14.51 -2.76 -31.80
C ALA A 22 -15.93 -3.34 -31.75
N GLY A 23 -16.10 -4.60 -31.32
CA GLY A 23 -17.41 -5.20 -31.08
C GLY A 23 -18.22 -4.44 -30.03
N LEU A 24 -17.61 -4.20 -28.85
CA LEU A 24 -18.24 -3.41 -27.79
C LEU A 24 -18.54 -1.96 -28.25
N ALA A 25 -17.61 -1.34 -28.97
CA ALA A 25 -17.79 0.00 -29.50
C ALA A 25 -18.98 0.08 -30.46
N GLY A 26 -19.19 -0.96 -31.29
CA GLY A 26 -20.34 -1.08 -32.17
C GLY A 26 -21.67 -1.17 -31.43
N GLU A 27 -21.74 -1.92 -30.31
CA GLU A 27 -22.94 -1.99 -29.46
C GLU A 27 -23.25 -0.65 -28.78
N LEU A 28 -22.22 0.11 -28.41
CA LEU A 28 -22.35 1.41 -27.74
C LEU A 28 -22.51 2.59 -28.70
N GLY A 29 -22.26 2.40 -30.00
CA GLY A 29 -22.23 3.48 -30.99
C GLY A 29 -21.08 4.47 -30.80
N LEU A 30 -19.93 3.98 -30.32
CA LEU A 30 -18.73 4.78 -30.01
C LEU A 30 -17.56 4.44 -30.94
N ASP A 31 -16.55 5.31 -30.97
CA ASP A 31 -15.27 5.01 -31.62
C ASP A 31 -14.51 3.91 -30.84
N PRO A 32 -13.90 2.90 -31.50
CA PRO A 32 -13.18 1.83 -30.81
C PRO A 32 -12.04 2.29 -29.90
N VAL A 33 -11.27 3.30 -30.33
CA VAL A 33 -10.14 3.80 -29.52
C VAL A 33 -10.64 4.60 -28.33
N ALA A 34 -11.65 5.44 -28.52
CA ALA A 34 -12.32 6.15 -27.43
C ALA A 34 -12.99 5.19 -26.44
N THR A 35 -13.49 4.05 -26.93
CA THR A 35 -14.07 2.97 -26.11
C THR A 35 -12.98 2.30 -25.27
N ALA A 36 -11.82 1.97 -25.86
CA ALA A 36 -10.67 1.42 -25.12
C ALA A 36 -10.24 2.35 -23.98
N GLU A 37 -10.11 3.64 -24.27
CA GLU A 37 -9.76 4.65 -23.27
C GLU A 37 -10.87 4.79 -22.20
N GLY A 38 -12.13 4.68 -22.60
CA GLY A 38 -13.27 4.64 -21.68
C GLY A 38 -13.21 3.48 -20.69
N ILE A 39 -12.82 2.28 -21.14
CA ILE A 39 -12.62 1.11 -20.27
C ILE A 39 -11.56 1.41 -19.20
N VAL A 40 -10.42 1.99 -19.60
CA VAL A 40 -9.35 2.39 -18.67
C VAL A 40 -9.87 3.42 -17.66
N ARG A 41 -10.61 4.44 -18.12
CA ARG A 41 -11.20 5.45 -17.23
C ARG A 41 -12.19 4.86 -16.22
N VAL A 42 -12.98 3.86 -16.62
CA VAL A 42 -13.91 3.18 -15.71
C VAL A 42 -13.13 2.39 -14.65
N ALA A 43 -12.07 1.67 -15.05
CA ALA A 43 -11.20 0.99 -14.10
C ALA A 43 -10.56 1.97 -13.10
N ASP A 44 -10.01 3.09 -13.58
CA ASP A 44 -9.44 4.15 -12.75
C ASP A 44 -10.47 4.71 -11.76
N ALA A 45 -11.71 4.95 -12.20
CA ALA A 45 -12.77 5.47 -11.35
C ALA A 45 -13.15 4.51 -10.21
N GLU A 46 -13.16 3.20 -10.47
CA GLU A 46 -13.40 2.19 -9.44
C GLU A 46 -12.24 2.12 -8.44
N MET A 47 -10.98 2.14 -8.92
CA MET A 47 -9.80 2.21 -8.05
C MET A 47 -9.78 3.47 -7.19
N LEU A 48 -10.13 4.62 -7.78
CA LEU A 48 -10.22 5.89 -7.07
C LEU A 48 -11.28 5.87 -5.97
N ARG A 49 -12.45 5.24 -6.23
CA ARG A 49 -13.50 5.09 -5.23
C ARG A 49 -13.00 4.32 -4.02
N ALA A 50 -12.29 3.20 -4.23
CA ALA A 50 -11.70 2.42 -3.15
C ALA A 50 -10.66 3.23 -2.34
N LEU A 51 -9.82 4.01 -3.02
CA LEU A 51 -8.82 4.86 -2.37
C LEU A 51 -9.46 5.96 -1.52
N ARG A 52 -10.57 6.57 -1.95
CA ARG A 52 -11.27 7.61 -1.18
C ARG A 52 -11.85 7.10 0.15
N VAL A 53 -12.34 5.85 0.17
CA VAL A 53 -12.86 5.19 1.39
C VAL A 53 -11.78 5.04 2.46
N VAL A 54 -10.55 4.70 2.05
CA VAL A 54 -9.43 4.51 2.98
C VAL A 54 -8.65 5.79 3.29
N THR A 55 -8.91 6.88 2.56
CA THR A 55 -8.25 8.18 2.74
C THR A 55 -9.22 9.28 3.18
N VAL A 56 -9.85 9.95 2.22
CA VAL A 56 -10.68 11.16 2.42
C VAL A 56 -11.81 10.92 3.41
N GLU A 57 -12.50 9.78 3.30
CA GLU A 57 -13.62 9.44 4.19
C GLU A 57 -13.17 9.16 5.63
N ARG A 58 -11.88 8.87 5.84
CA ARG A 58 -11.25 8.73 7.15
C ARG A 58 -10.57 10.03 7.63
N GLY A 59 -10.77 11.15 6.93
CA GLY A 59 -10.18 12.44 7.25
C GLY A 59 -8.69 12.56 6.87
N VAL A 60 -8.17 11.66 6.02
CA VAL A 60 -6.78 11.67 5.57
C VAL A 60 -6.69 12.45 4.25
N ASP A 61 -5.83 13.48 4.21
CA ASP A 61 -5.55 14.25 2.98
C ASP A 61 -4.51 13.51 2.11
N PRO A 62 -4.90 12.93 0.96
CA PRO A 62 -4.01 12.12 0.12
C PRO A 62 -2.84 12.93 -0.46
N ARG A 63 -2.99 14.24 -0.62
CA ARG A 63 -1.95 15.13 -1.20
C ARG A 63 -0.67 15.19 -0.36
N ARG A 64 -0.75 14.78 0.91
CA ARG A 64 0.37 14.71 1.84
C ARG A 64 1.21 13.44 1.69
N PHE A 65 0.81 12.53 0.81
CA PHE A 65 1.43 11.22 0.63
C PHE A 65 1.98 11.07 -0.79
N ALA A 66 2.81 10.04 -0.98
CA ALA A 66 3.16 9.54 -2.29
C ALA A 66 2.29 8.32 -2.62
N LEU A 67 1.98 8.13 -3.91
CA LEU A 67 1.30 6.94 -4.40
C LEU A 67 2.33 5.86 -4.69
N LEU A 68 2.20 4.70 -4.04
CA LEU A 68 3.05 3.53 -4.30
C LEU A 68 2.23 2.48 -5.08
N PRO A 69 2.29 2.47 -6.42
CA PRO A 69 1.60 1.47 -7.21
C PRO A 69 2.32 0.12 -7.12
N PHE A 70 1.53 -0.95 -7.01
CA PHE A 70 2.04 -2.32 -7.02
C PHE A 70 1.05 -3.27 -7.69
N GLY A 71 1.50 -4.52 -7.92
CA GLY A 71 0.87 -5.47 -8.82
C GLY A 71 1.18 -5.14 -10.28
N GLY A 72 1.09 -6.13 -11.17
CA GLY A 72 1.53 -5.96 -12.57
C GLY A 72 0.80 -4.84 -13.34
N ALA A 73 -0.45 -4.53 -12.99
CA ALA A 73 -1.23 -3.46 -13.62
C ALA A 73 -1.20 -2.14 -12.84
N GLY A 74 -0.81 -2.12 -11.57
CA GLY A 74 -0.89 -0.93 -10.72
C GLY A 74 -0.14 0.27 -11.30
N PRO A 75 1.13 0.11 -11.71
CA PRO A 75 1.91 1.21 -12.29
C PRO A 75 1.31 1.82 -13.56
N LEU A 76 0.52 1.05 -14.34
CA LEU A 76 -0.10 1.55 -15.56
C LEU A 76 -1.15 2.63 -15.28
N HIS A 77 -1.86 2.51 -14.15
CA HIS A 77 -2.92 3.41 -13.73
C HIS A 77 -2.44 4.52 -12.78
N ALA A 78 -1.19 4.44 -12.32
CA ALA A 78 -0.67 5.26 -11.23
C ALA A 78 -0.74 6.77 -11.53
N ALA A 79 -0.35 7.20 -12.73
CA ALA A 79 -0.38 8.61 -13.10
C ALA A 79 -1.81 9.18 -13.07
N SER A 80 -2.76 8.52 -13.73
CA SER A 80 -4.17 8.93 -13.76
C SER A 80 -4.78 9.02 -12.35
N ILE A 81 -4.52 8.01 -11.51
CA ILE A 81 -5.00 7.99 -10.12
C ILE A 81 -4.37 9.12 -9.30
N ALA A 82 -3.05 9.31 -9.41
CA ALA A 82 -2.33 10.35 -8.69
C ALA A 82 -2.85 11.74 -9.08
N GLU A 83 -3.10 11.99 -10.36
CA GLU A 83 -3.66 13.26 -10.83
C GLU A 83 -5.06 13.53 -10.26
N GLN A 84 -5.92 12.51 -10.21
CA GLN A 84 -7.28 12.63 -9.66
C GLN A 84 -7.32 12.79 -8.13
N LEU A 85 -6.27 12.36 -7.43
CA LEU A 85 -6.09 12.56 -5.98
C LEU A 85 -5.25 13.79 -5.63
N ASP A 86 -4.75 14.53 -6.62
CA ASP A 86 -3.78 15.62 -6.47
C ASP A 86 -2.51 15.18 -5.70
N VAL A 87 -2.14 13.90 -5.86
CA VAL A 87 -0.89 13.33 -5.38
C VAL A 87 0.21 13.66 -6.38
N ARG A 88 1.31 14.23 -5.88
CA ARG A 88 2.39 14.77 -6.74
C ARG A 88 3.56 13.84 -6.94
N ARG A 89 3.62 12.76 -6.17
CA ARG A 89 4.75 11.83 -6.17
C ARG A 89 4.25 10.41 -6.32
N ILE A 90 4.81 9.68 -7.28
CA ILE A 90 4.65 8.24 -7.45
C ILE A 90 5.98 7.60 -7.10
N LEU A 91 5.94 6.54 -6.29
CA LEU A 91 7.07 5.70 -5.97
C LEU A 91 6.79 4.33 -6.57
N CYS A 92 7.25 4.07 -7.79
CA CYS A 92 7.08 2.77 -8.43
C CYS A 92 8.29 1.89 -8.10
N PRO A 93 8.19 0.93 -7.15
CA PRO A 93 9.36 0.16 -6.74
C PRO A 93 9.84 -0.75 -7.88
N ARG A 94 11.12 -1.15 -7.83
CA ARG A 94 11.70 -2.12 -8.77
C ARG A 94 10.84 -3.39 -8.88
N ALA A 95 10.42 -3.92 -7.73
CA ALA A 95 9.55 -5.08 -7.62
C ALA A 95 8.04 -4.74 -7.66
N SER A 96 7.64 -3.65 -8.32
CA SER A 96 6.23 -3.20 -8.35
C SER A 96 5.27 -4.31 -8.79
N GLY A 97 5.64 -5.14 -9.76
CA GLY A 97 4.80 -6.25 -10.23
C GLY A 97 4.59 -7.37 -9.21
N VAL A 98 5.58 -7.64 -8.35
CA VAL A 98 5.59 -8.76 -7.37
C VAL A 98 5.74 -8.31 -5.92
N LEU A 99 5.38 -7.06 -5.61
CA LEU A 99 5.63 -6.46 -4.30
C LEU A 99 5.03 -7.27 -3.14
N SER A 100 3.89 -7.95 -3.35
CA SER A 100 3.31 -8.84 -2.34
C SER A 100 4.19 -10.05 -2.03
N ALA A 101 4.86 -10.62 -3.02
CA ALA A 101 5.79 -11.73 -2.82
C ALA A 101 7.06 -11.25 -2.10
N LEU A 102 7.55 -10.05 -2.44
CA LEU A 102 8.64 -9.41 -1.69
C LEU A 102 8.23 -9.15 -0.23
N GLY A 103 7.02 -8.64 0.01
CA GLY A 103 6.49 -8.43 1.36
C GLY A 103 6.39 -9.72 2.17
N LEU A 104 6.01 -10.83 1.54
CA LEU A 104 6.02 -12.15 2.18
C LEU A 104 7.46 -12.59 2.52
N ALA A 105 8.41 -12.41 1.61
CA ALA A 105 9.81 -12.77 1.83
C ALA A 105 10.49 -11.90 2.90
N ALA A 106 10.11 -10.62 3.00
CA ALA A 106 10.62 -9.65 3.96
C ALA A 106 9.93 -9.74 5.33
N SER A 107 8.79 -10.42 5.42
CA SER A 107 7.99 -10.44 6.64
C SER A 107 8.72 -11.15 7.78
N GLU A 108 8.59 -10.59 8.98
CA GLU A 108 9.04 -11.23 10.20
C GLU A 108 8.29 -12.55 10.40
N ARG A 109 9.00 -13.56 10.90
CA ARG A 109 8.31 -14.78 11.32
C ARG A 109 7.58 -14.46 12.60
N ARG A 110 6.25 -14.59 12.58
CA ARG A 110 5.39 -14.26 13.70
C ARG A 110 4.43 -15.39 14.01
N ARG A 111 4.17 -15.63 15.30
CA ARG A 111 3.07 -16.47 15.78
C ARG A 111 2.27 -15.72 16.83
N ASP A 112 0.96 -15.64 16.59
CA ASP A 112 0.01 -15.00 17.49
C ASP A 112 -0.84 -16.05 18.20
N THR A 113 -1.12 -15.79 19.47
CA THR A 113 -2.08 -16.54 20.29
C THR A 113 -2.85 -15.59 21.20
N ALA A 114 -4.05 -15.99 21.61
CA ALA A 114 -4.88 -15.18 22.48
C ALA A 114 -5.73 -16.06 23.40
N ARG A 115 -6.07 -15.52 24.58
CA ARG A 115 -6.99 -16.15 25.52
C ARG A 115 -7.89 -15.11 26.19
N THR A 116 -9.17 -15.43 26.27
CA THR A 116 -10.15 -14.70 27.08
C THR A 116 -10.01 -15.09 28.55
N LEU A 117 -9.86 -14.12 29.44
CA LEU A 117 -9.58 -14.35 30.86
C LEU A 117 -10.63 -13.74 31.80
N LEU A 118 -11.24 -12.61 31.42
CA LEU A 118 -12.19 -11.85 32.25
C LEU A 118 -11.69 -11.68 33.69
N LEU A 119 -10.54 -11.03 33.87
CA LEU A 119 -9.95 -10.77 35.19
C LEU A 119 -10.25 -9.34 35.62
N SER A 120 -10.74 -9.15 36.84
CA SER A 120 -10.93 -7.83 37.46
C SER A 120 -10.59 -7.88 38.95
N GLY A 121 -10.61 -6.72 39.61
CA GLY A 121 -10.47 -6.61 41.05
C GLY A 121 -9.26 -7.36 41.62
N GLY A 122 -9.53 -8.22 42.62
CA GLY A 122 -8.50 -9.02 43.29
C GLY A 122 -7.93 -10.16 42.43
N GLU A 123 -8.54 -10.50 41.30
CA GLU A 123 -8.07 -11.56 40.39
C GLU A 123 -7.09 -11.02 39.34
N LEU A 124 -7.22 -9.73 38.98
CA LEU A 124 -6.31 -9.03 38.09
C LEU A 124 -4.98 -8.71 38.79
N THR A 125 -4.16 -9.74 38.95
CA THR A 125 -2.84 -9.66 39.57
C THR A 125 -1.74 -9.91 38.55
N ARG A 126 -0.55 -9.35 38.80
CA ARG A 126 0.63 -9.63 37.98
C ARG A 126 0.93 -11.13 37.89
N GLY A 127 0.81 -11.85 39.02
CA GLY A 127 1.04 -13.30 39.06
C GLY A 127 0.07 -14.07 38.16
N ARG A 128 -1.22 -13.69 38.15
CA ARG A 128 -2.22 -14.30 37.27
C ARG A 128 -1.95 -13.98 35.80
N ILE A 129 -1.59 -12.73 35.48
CA ILE A 129 -1.20 -12.31 34.13
C ILE A 129 0.00 -13.12 33.64
N THR A 130 1.06 -13.20 34.44
CA THR A 130 2.29 -13.94 34.08
C THR A 130 1.99 -15.42 33.86
N GLN A 131 1.19 -16.04 34.72
CA GLN A 131 0.79 -17.45 34.57
C GLN A 131 0.05 -17.70 33.24
N GLU A 132 -0.90 -16.83 32.90
CA GLU A 132 -1.68 -16.96 31.66
C GLU A 132 -0.83 -16.69 30.42
N LEU A 133 0.11 -15.76 30.51
CA LEU A 133 1.09 -15.48 29.47
C LEU A 133 2.02 -16.68 29.21
N GLU A 134 2.59 -17.27 30.25
CA GLU A 134 3.46 -18.47 30.14
C GLU A 134 2.68 -19.65 29.53
N ALA A 135 1.43 -19.84 29.95
CA ALA A 135 0.56 -20.86 29.39
C ALA A 135 0.24 -20.63 27.90
N LEU A 136 0.10 -19.38 27.47
CA LEU A 136 -0.06 -19.02 26.06
C LEU A 136 1.24 -19.24 25.27
N GLU A 137 2.37 -18.79 25.80
CA GLU A 137 3.70 -18.91 25.18
C GLU A 137 4.03 -20.38 24.86
N ALA A 138 3.78 -21.27 25.82
CA ALA A 138 3.99 -22.71 25.66
C ALA A 138 3.21 -23.34 24.48
N THR A 139 2.12 -22.72 24.02
CA THR A 139 1.33 -23.23 22.87
C THR A 139 1.93 -22.89 21.52
N ILE A 140 2.81 -21.88 21.45
CA ILE A 140 3.33 -21.33 20.19
C ILE A 140 4.86 -21.25 20.13
N SER A 141 5.58 -21.67 21.17
CA SER A 141 7.03 -21.49 21.32
C SER A 141 7.91 -22.38 20.44
N GLU A 142 7.40 -23.49 19.91
CA GLU A 142 8.21 -24.45 19.12
C GLU A 142 8.81 -23.80 17.87
N GLY A 143 10.13 -23.63 17.82
CA GLY A 143 10.84 -22.94 16.73
C GLY A 143 10.79 -21.41 16.81
N PHE A 144 10.46 -20.86 17.98
CA PHE A 144 10.40 -19.44 18.36
C PHE A 144 11.11 -19.18 19.71
N GLU A 145 12.07 -20.02 20.10
CA GLU A 145 12.74 -19.97 21.41
C GLU A 145 13.57 -18.70 21.63
N GLN A 146 13.95 -18.03 20.54
CA GLN A 146 14.71 -16.76 20.54
C GLN A 146 13.85 -15.56 20.14
N ALA A 147 12.53 -15.72 20.06
CA ALA A 147 11.62 -14.68 19.61
C ALA A 147 11.45 -13.56 20.66
N GLU A 148 11.27 -12.34 20.17
CA GLU A 148 10.77 -11.24 20.96
C GLU A 148 9.30 -11.44 21.30
N ARG A 149 8.91 -11.02 22.50
CA ARG A 149 7.57 -11.19 23.04
C ARG A 149 6.83 -9.87 23.03
N HIS A 150 5.72 -9.82 22.31
CA HIS A 150 4.82 -8.67 22.28
C HIS A 150 3.49 -9.07 22.91
N ALA A 151 3.07 -8.33 23.94
CA ALA A 151 1.85 -8.60 24.65
C ALA A 151 0.87 -7.42 24.52
N ALA A 152 -0.37 -7.75 24.17
CA ALA A 152 -1.47 -6.80 24.14
C ALA A 152 -2.58 -7.23 25.09
N TYR A 153 -3.09 -6.27 25.84
CA TYR A 153 -4.06 -6.45 26.91
C TYR A 153 -5.35 -5.73 26.53
N GLU A 154 -6.42 -6.48 26.25
CA GLU A 154 -7.71 -5.89 25.89
C GLU A 154 -8.50 -5.60 27.16
N LEU A 155 -8.59 -4.32 27.49
CA LEU A 155 -9.12 -3.81 28.75
C LEU A 155 -10.38 -2.98 28.51
N ARG A 156 -11.27 -2.95 29.51
CA ARG A 156 -12.45 -2.09 29.51
C ARG A 156 -12.85 -1.73 30.93
N TYR A 157 -13.66 -0.68 31.10
CA TYR A 157 -14.37 -0.50 32.36
C TYR A 157 -15.46 -1.58 32.50
N HIS A 158 -15.70 -2.04 33.72
CA HIS A 158 -16.76 -3.01 34.00
C HIS A 158 -18.11 -2.51 33.48
N GLY A 159 -18.82 -3.36 32.73
CA GLY A 159 -20.10 -3.02 32.12
C GLY A 159 -20.02 -2.31 30.76
N GLN A 160 -18.81 -1.98 30.29
CA GLN A 160 -18.59 -1.42 28.96
C GLN A 160 -18.69 -2.50 27.87
N SER A 161 -19.23 -2.13 26.70
CA SER A 161 -19.48 -3.08 25.60
C SER A 161 -18.31 -3.26 24.63
N PHE A 162 -17.21 -2.52 24.79
CA PHE A 162 -16.07 -2.56 23.88
C PHE A 162 -14.76 -2.42 24.65
N GLU A 163 -13.74 -3.12 24.19
CA GLU A 163 -12.39 -3.14 24.74
C GLU A 163 -11.47 -2.14 24.02
N LEU A 164 -10.41 -1.73 24.73
CA LEU A 164 -9.25 -1.07 24.16
C LEU A 164 -8.03 -2.00 24.28
N ALA A 165 -7.32 -2.21 23.17
CA ALA A 165 -6.08 -2.97 23.16
C ALA A 165 -4.92 -2.09 23.67
N ILE A 166 -4.28 -2.51 24.75
CA ILE A 166 -3.16 -1.82 25.39
C ILE A 166 -1.89 -2.63 25.18
N GLU A 167 -0.95 -2.07 24.44
CA GLU A 167 0.39 -2.62 24.25
C GLU A 167 1.25 -2.33 25.49
N ALA A 168 1.77 -3.39 26.12
CA ALA A 168 2.65 -3.29 27.29
C ALA A 168 3.65 -4.45 27.32
N GLY A 169 4.64 -4.37 28.22
CA GLY A 169 5.62 -5.43 28.38
C GLY A 169 4.98 -6.76 28.79
N PRO A 170 5.55 -7.92 28.40
CA PRO A 170 5.05 -9.21 28.87
C PRO A 170 5.09 -9.29 30.40
N GLY A 171 3.95 -9.61 31.02
CA GLY A 171 3.83 -9.65 32.47
C GLY A 171 3.74 -8.27 33.12
N ALA A 172 3.17 -7.29 32.41
CA ALA A 172 2.91 -5.94 32.88
C ALA A 172 2.14 -5.92 34.21
N GLU A 173 2.42 -4.89 35.02
CA GLU A 173 1.73 -4.69 36.30
C GLU A 173 0.29 -4.18 36.06
N PRO A 174 -0.71 -4.66 36.81
CA PRO A 174 -2.09 -4.18 36.69
C PRO A 174 -2.24 -2.65 36.78
N ALA A 175 -1.44 -2.00 37.62
CA ALA A 175 -1.45 -0.54 37.76
C ALA A 175 -0.93 0.16 36.49
N GLU A 176 0.08 -0.41 35.83
CA GLU A 176 0.58 0.10 34.54
C GLU A 176 -0.49 -0.06 33.45
N LEU A 177 -1.11 -1.24 33.38
CA LEU A 177 -2.17 -1.52 32.42
C LEU A 177 -3.35 -0.57 32.59
N ARG A 178 -3.75 -0.31 33.84
CA ARG A 178 -4.79 0.66 34.17
C ARG A 178 -4.44 2.06 33.70
N GLU A 179 -3.26 2.59 34.07
CA GLU A 179 -2.87 3.95 33.68
C GLU A 179 -2.83 4.12 32.15
N ARG A 180 -2.25 3.14 31.43
CA ARG A 180 -2.22 3.15 29.96
C ARG A 180 -3.62 3.06 29.36
N PHE A 181 -4.47 2.20 29.90
CA PHE A 181 -5.87 2.10 29.48
C PHE A 181 -6.62 3.41 29.68
N GLU A 182 -6.51 4.04 30.85
CA GLU A 182 -7.19 5.29 31.16
C GLU A 182 -6.70 6.44 30.27
N ALA A 183 -5.40 6.55 30.04
CA ALA A 183 -4.83 7.52 29.11
C ALA A 183 -5.35 7.31 27.67
N GLU A 184 -5.48 6.06 27.25
CA GLU A 184 -6.03 5.72 25.93
C GLU A 184 -7.53 6.01 25.82
N HIS A 185 -8.27 5.67 26.88
CA HIS A 185 -9.68 5.92 26.99
C HIS A 185 -9.97 7.43 26.95
N GLU A 186 -9.18 8.24 27.66
CA GLU A 186 -9.27 9.69 27.64
C GLU A 186 -8.94 10.26 26.25
N ARG A 187 -7.89 9.75 25.60
CA ARG A 187 -7.54 10.19 24.25
C ARG A 187 -8.66 9.90 23.25
N ARG A 188 -9.30 8.74 23.35
CA ARG A 188 -10.28 8.28 22.35
C ARG A 188 -11.70 8.76 22.64
N TYR A 189 -12.09 8.87 23.91
CA TYR A 189 -13.47 9.17 24.34
C TYR A 189 -13.59 10.44 25.19
N GLY A 190 -12.47 11.05 25.59
CA GLY A 190 -12.45 12.34 26.28
C GLY A 190 -12.65 12.26 27.79
N TYR A 191 -12.63 11.07 28.41
CA TYR A 191 -12.78 10.94 29.86
C TYR A 191 -12.07 9.70 30.44
N ARG A 192 -11.88 9.72 31.78
CA ARG A 192 -11.50 8.59 32.62
C ARG A 192 -12.59 8.34 33.66
N ASP A 193 -12.73 7.10 34.11
CA ASP A 193 -13.62 6.72 35.20
C ASP A 193 -12.79 6.08 36.34
N PRO A 194 -12.31 6.88 37.30
CA PRO A 194 -11.43 6.38 38.35
C PRO A 194 -12.14 5.46 39.35
N ASP A 195 -13.47 5.52 39.42
CA ASP A 195 -14.29 4.74 40.34
C ASP A 195 -14.70 3.39 39.74
N SER A 196 -14.71 3.28 38.41
CA SER A 196 -14.99 2.03 37.71
C SER A 196 -13.82 1.04 37.79
N GLU A 197 -14.18 -0.22 38.00
CA GLU A 197 -13.25 -1.34 37.92
C GLU A 197 -12.83 -1.57 36.46
N VAL A 198 -11.55 -1.90 36.25
CA VAL A 198 -11.02 -2.29 34.93
C VAL A 198 -10.99 -3.81 34.82
N GLU A 199 -11.54 -4.33 33.72
CA GLU A 199 -11.54 -5.76 33.39
C GLU A 199 -10.53 -6.04 32.26
N LEU A 200 -9.65 -7.02 32.47
CA LEU A 200 -8.86 -7.63 31.39
C LEU A 200 -9.70 -8.72 30.72
N VAL A 201 -10.18 -8.44 29.52
CA VAL A 201 -11.05 -9.34 28.76
C VAL A 201 -10.22 -10.38 28.02
N ASN A 202 -9.23 -9.94 27.23
CA ASN A 202 -8.35 -10.82 26.46
C ASN A 202 -6.87 -10.49 26.69
N LEU A 203 -6.05 -11.53 26.76
CA LEU A 203 -4.61 -11.45 26.68
C LEU A 203 -4.16 -11.99 25.32
N ARG A 204 -3.40 -11.18 24.58
CA ARG A 204 -2.78 -11.57 23.30
C ARG A 204 -1.27 -11.61 23.46
N LEU A 205 -0.66 -12.64 22.92
CA LEU A 205 0.79 -12.80 22.86
C LEU A 205 1.19 -13.04 21.41
N ALA A 206 2.22 -12.34 20.97
CA ALA A 206 2.92 -12.63 19.74
C ALA A 206 4.39 -12.92 20.00
N LEU A 207 4.89 -13.99 19.40
CA LEU A 207 6.30 -14.31 19.29
C LEU A 207 6.79 -13.88 17.91
N VAL A 208 7.77 -12.97 17.87
CA VAL A 208 8.33 -12.39 16.65
C VAL A 208 9.81 -12.73 16.56
N LEU A 209 10.20 -13.40 15.48
CA LEU A 209 11.60 -13.57 15.11
C LEU A 209 11.93 -12.55 14.02
N GLY A 210 13.05 -11.83 14.20
CA GLY A 210 13.52 -10.86 13.23
C GLY A 210 13.53 -11.40 11.81
N GLY A 211 12.98 -10.61 10.89
CA GLY A 211 12.93 -10.91 9.46
C GLY A 211 14.27 -10.64 8.78
N THR A 212 14.36 -11.04 7.50
CA THR A 212 15.39 -10.46 6.63
C THR A 212 14.91 -9.08 6.22
N GLU A 213 15.77 -8.07 6.33
CA GLU A 213 15.53 -6.75 5.76
C GLU A 213 16.12 -6.75 4.34
N PRO A 214 15.31 -6.94 3.28
CA PRO A 214 15.83 -6.85 1.94
C PRO A 214 16.21 -5.40 1.66
N GLU A 215 17.46 -5.20 1.24
CA GLU A 215 17.96 -3.93 0.72
C GLU A 215 17.98 -4.07 -0.81
N PRO A 216 16.88 -3.72 -1.52
CA PRO A 216 16.90 -3.74 -2.96
C PRO A 216 17.91 -2.69 -3.47
N GLU A 217 18.71 -3.10 -4.45
CA GLU A 217 19.61 -2.23 -5.19
C GLU A 217 19.07 -2.00 -6.60
N ALA A 218 19.37 -0.83 -7.15
CA ALA A 218 19.15 -0.52 -8.55
C ALA A 218 19.92 -1.51 -9.45
N ALA A 219 19.38 -1.77 -10.64
CA ALA A 219 20.06 -2.66 -11.58
C ALA A 219 21.27 -1.96 -12.22
N ASP A 220 22.34 -2.70 -12.49
CA ASP A 220 23.48 -2.20 -13.29
C ASP A 220 23.20 -2.16 -14.81
N GLY A 221 21.93 -2.41 -15.19
CA GLY A 221 21.52 -2.76 -16.54
C GLY A 221 21.46 -1.58 -17.51
N SER A 222 21.58 -1.92 -18.80
CA SER A 222 21.25 -1.01 -19.89
C SER A 222 19.76 -1.11 -20.23
N LEU A 223 19.11 0.03 -20.39
CA LEU A 223 17.73 0.10 -20.91
C LEU A 223 17.74 0.05 -22.44
N GLU A 224 16.86 -0.77 -23.02
CA GLU A 224 16.52 -0.64 -24.43
C GLU A 224 15.58 0.56 -24.61
N ARG A 225 15.99 1.51 -25.45
CA ARG A 225 15.23 2.73 -25.72
C ARG A 225 14.54 2.62 -27.07
N GLY A 226 13.24 2.92 -27.07
CA GLY A 226 12.42 3.00 -28.28
C GLY A 226 11.41 4.13 -28.19
N GLU A 227 10.50 4.16 -29.15
CA GLU A 227 9.40 5.11 -29.20
C GLU A 227 8.12 4.38 -29.61
N ARG A 228 6.99 4.78 -29.03
CA ARG A 228 5.67 4.22 -29.34
C ARG A 228 4.61 5.31 -29.30
N GLU A 229 3.64 5.24 -30.21
CA GLU A 229 2.42 6.04 -30.08
C GLU A 229 1.56 5.49 -28.94
N VAL A 230 1.24 6.36 -27.99
CA VAL A 230 0.40 6.07 -26.83
C VAL A 230 -0.69 7.12 -26.75
N ARG A 231 -1.83 6.74 -26.17
CA ARG A 231 -2.97 7.64 -26.02
C ARG A 231 -3.13 8.05 -24.57
N PHE A 232 -3.07 9.35 -24.29
CA PHE A 232 -3.35 9.93 -22.99
C PHE A 232 -4.39 11.04 -23.15
N GLY A 233 -5.43 11.03 -22.32
CA GLY A 233 -6.40 12.13 -22.27
C GLY A 233 -7.10 12.45 -23.60
N GLY A 234 -7.32 11.45 -24.45
CA GLY A 234 -7.94 11.58 -25.76
C GLY A 234 -6.97 11.83 -26.91
N GLU A 235 -5.69 12.06 -26.64
CA GLU A 235 -4.70 12.47 -27.64
C GLU A 235 -3.63 11.39 -27.85
N TRP A 236 -3.31 11.13 -29.11
CA TRP A 236 -2.15 10.31 -29.47
C TRP A 236 -0.87 11.14 -29.34
N THR A 237 0.10 10.60 -28.62
CA THR A 237 1.40 11.22 -28.40
C THR A 237 2.50 10.20 -28.60
N ARG A 238 3.66 10.64 -29.09
CA ARG A 238 4.83 9.80 -29.22
C ARG A 238 5.57 9.78 -27.89
N ALA A 239 5.57 8.64 -27.21
CA ALA A 239 6.25 8.46 -25.93
C ALA A 239 7.57 7.72 -26.10
N GLN A 240 8.56 8.08 -25.27
CA GLN A 240 9.77 7.28 -25.11
C GLN A 240 9.43 5.97 -24.39
N VAL A 241 9.91 4.85 -24.90
CA VAL A 241 9.78 3.54 -24.25
C VAL A 241 11.15 3.14 -23.70
N LEU A 242 11.19 2.78 -22.42
CA LEU A 242 12.37 2.23 -21.75
C LEU A 242 12.04 0.81 -21.30
N ARG A 243 12.64 -0.18 -21.94
CA ARG A 243 12.43 -1.60 -21.64
C ARG A 243 13.61 -2.14 -20.83
N GLY A 244 13.30 -2.85 -19.74
CA GLY A 244 14.26 -3.46 -18.84
C GLY A 244 14.24 -2.85 -17.44
N GLU A 245 15.30 -3.09 -16.67
CA GLU A 245 15.47 -2.55 -15.32
C GLU A 245 16.40 -1.34 -15.35
N PRO A 246 15.95 -0.15 -14.91
CA PRO A 246 16.75 1.05 -14.99
C PRO A 246 17.80 1.12 -13.87
N ALA A 247 18.97 1.65 -14.21
CA ALA A 247 20.01 1.98 -13.25
C ALA A 247 19.70 3.25 -12.45
N GLU A 248 20.36 3.38 -11.29
CA GLU A 248 20.31 4.62 -10.49
C GLU A 248 20.69 5.83 -11.35
N GLY A 249 20.00 6.95 -11.12
CA GLY A 249 20.25 8.22 -11.80
C GLY A 249 19.70 8.30 -13.22
N VAL A 250 19.04 7.26 -13.73
CA VAL A 250 18.26 7.38 -14.97
C VAL A 250 17.16 8.41 -14.76
N GLU A 251 17.18 9.46 -15.57
CA GLU A 251 16.17 10.51 -15.59
C GLU A 251 15.40 10.52 -16.92
N VAL A 252 14.08 10.70 -16.83
CA VAL A 252 13.19 10.75 -18.00
C VAL A 252 12.05 11.74 -17.75
N GLU A 253 11.76 12.59 -18.72
CA GLU A 253 10.54 13.41 -18.73
C GLU A 253 9.43 12.71 -19.51
N GLY A 254 8.20 12.85 -19.03
CA GLY A 254 7.00 12.39 -19.74
C GLY A 254 6.78 13.20 -21.03
N PRO A 255 6.22 12.59 -22.09
CA PRO A 255 5.53 11.31 -22.07
C PRO A 255 6.48 10.12 -22.24
N CYS A 256 6.42 9.18 -21.31
CA CYS A 256 7.28 7.99 -21.33
C CYS A 256 6.57 6.75 -20.77
N VAL A 257 7.09 5.57 -21.15
CA VAL A 257 6.61 4.27 -20.70
C VAL A 257 7.82 3.44 -20.26
N PHE A 258 7.86 3.06 -19.00
CA PHE A 258 8.79 2.06 -18.49
C PHE A 258 8.14 0.68 -18.61
N GLU A 259 8.66 -0.16 -19.50
CA GLU A 259 8.29 -1.57 -19.63
C GLU A 259 9.25 -2.39 -18.76
N LEU A 260 8.89 -2.53 -17.50
CA LEU A 260 9.62 -3.29 -16.49
C LEU A 260 9.38 -4.79 -16.69
N PRO A 261 10.19 -5.68 -16.09
CA PRO A 261 10.01 -7.12 -16.23
C PRO A 261 8.62 -7.63 -15.84
N GLU A 262 7.97 -7.01 -14.86
CA GLU A 262 6.72 -7.51 -14.25
C GLU A 262 5.59 -6.48 -14.25
N ALA A 263 5.84 -5.26 -14.73
CA ALA A 263 4.88 -4.17 -14.72
C ALA A 263 5.16 -3.16 -15.83
N THR A 264 4.19 -2.28 -16.10
CA THR A 264 4.38 -1.16 -17.03
C THR A 264 3.97 0.14 -16.34
N LEU A 265 4.91 1.07 -16.19
CA LEU A 265 4.63 2.41 -15.67
C LEU A 265 4.51 3.37 -16.86
N ALA A 266 3.35 4.01 -17.00
CA ALA A 266 3.09 5.01 -18.03
C ALA A 266 2.96 6.39 -17.40
N LEU A 267 3.80 7.34 -17.84
CA LEU A 267 3.82 8.70 -17.34
C LEU A 267 3.46 9.68 -18.47
N PRO A 268 2.36 10.43 -18.35
CA PRO A 268 1.99 11.44 -19.34
C PRO A 268 2.88 12.69 -19.24
N VAL A 269 2.64 13.65 -20.14
CA VAL A 269 3.31 14.96 -20.13
C VAL A 269 3.17 15.63 -18.75
N GLY A 270 4.24 16.27 -18.28
CA GLY A 270 4.25 17.00 -17.01
C GLY A 270 4.77 16.19 -15.81
N TRP A 271 5.06 14.90 -16.01
CA TRP A 271 5.77 14.07 -15.05
C TRP A 271 7.27 14.02 -15.37
N ARG A 272 8.10 13.99 -14.33
CA ARG A 272 9.55 13.72 -14.42
C ARG A 272 9.88 12.56 -13.51
N ALA A 273 10.59 11.57 -14.01
CA ALA A 273 11.00 10.38 -13.28
C ALA A 273 12.52 10.36 -13.07
N VAL A 274 12.94 9.95 -11.87
CA VAL A 274 14.34 9.69 -11.51
C VAL A 274 14.40 8.35 -10.78
N VAL A 275 15.37 7.51 -11.13
CA VAL A 275 15.60 6.22 -10.47
C VAL A 275 16.57 6.39 -9.31
N ASP A 276 16.17 5.96 -8.12
CA ASP A 276 17.02 6.02 -6.93
C ASP A 276 17.96 4.81 -6.80
N ALA A 277 18.80 4.80 -5.76
CA ALA A 277 19.75 3.73 -5.45
C ALA A 277 19.09 2.36 -5.21
N HIS A 278 17.79 2.32 -4.92
CA HIS A 278 17.02 1.10 -4.70
C HIS A 278 16.32 0.58 -5.96
N GLY A 279 16.50 1.28 -7.09
CA GLY A 279 15.81 0.99 -8.35
C GLY A 279 14.34 1.43 -8.34
N THR A 280 13.92 2.23 -7.36
CA THR A 280 12.57 2.82 -7.34
C THR A 280 12.52 3.96 -8.35
N ILE A 281 11.53 3.92 -9.24
CA ILE A 281 11.23 5.04 -10.12
C ILE A 281 10.41 6.07 -9.32
N VAL A 282 11.07 7.16 -8.95
CA VAL A 282 10.46 8.31 -8.27
C VAL A 282 9.97 9.28 -9.34
N ALA A 283 8.66 9.31 -9.57
CA ALA A 283 8.04 10.22 -10.52
C ALA A 283 7.37 11.39 -9.80
N GLU A 284 7.66 12.61 -10.23
CA GLU A 284 7.10 13.84 -9.69
C GLU A 284 6.37 14.62 -10.77
N ARG A 285 5.20 15.17 -10.42
CA ARG A 285 4.44 16.03 -11.31
C ARG A 285 4.86 17.50 -11.12
N GLY A 286 5.29 18.14 -12.21
CA GLY A 286 5.57 19.57 -12.23
C GLY A 286 4.29 20.40 -12.04
N TYR A 287 4.42 21.62 -11.51
CA TYR A 287 3.32 22.59 -11.55
C TYR A 287 3.08 23.02 -12.99
N SER A 288 1.96 22.63 -13.59
CA SER A 288 1.42 23.36 -14.72
C SER A 288 0.92 24.71 -14.20
N ARG A 289 1.67 25.78 -14.46
CA ARG A 289 1.09 27.13 -14.45
C ARG A 289 0.06 27.13 -15.57
N VAL A 290 -1.22 27.12 -15.23
CA VAL A 290 -2.26 27.52 -16.17
C VAL A 290 -1.92 28.95 -16.56
N SER A 291 -1.52 29.16 -17.81
CA SER A 291 -1.39 30.49 -18.38
C SER A 291 -2.78 31.12 -18.37
N GLU A 292 -2.99 32.10 -17.49
CA GLU A 292 -4.16 32.97 -17.60
C GLU A 292 -4.14 33.60 -19.00
N PRO A 293 -5.26 33.59 -19.75
CA PRO A 293 -5.34 34.32 -21.00
C PRO A 293 -5.12 35.80 -20.70
N GLY A 294 -4.09 36.37 -21.34
CA GLY A 294 -3.62 37.72 -21.08
C GLY A 294 -4.74 38.76 -21.11
N ALA A 295 -4.81 39.56 -20.05
CA ALA A 295 -5.41 40.88 -20.12
C ALA A 295 -4.56 41.72 -21.09
N ALA A 296 -5.08 41.94 -22.28
CA ALA A 296 -4.59 42.99 -23.16
C ALA A 296 -5.10 44.34 -22.63
N ASP A 297 -4.17 45.27 -22.41
CA ASP A 297 -4.43 46.72 -22.36
C ASP A 297 -4.95 47.23 -23.72
#